data_AF-A0A382Y9X6-F1
#
_entry.id   AF-A0A382Y9X6-F1
#
_cell.length_a   1.000
_cell.length_b   1.000
_cell.length_c   1.000
_cell.angle_alpha   90.00
_cell.angle_beta   90.00
_cell.angle_gamma   90.00
#
_symmetry.space_group_name_H-M   'P 1'
#
loop_
_entity.id
_entity.type
_entity.pdbx_description
1 polymer ?
#
loop_
_entity_poly.entity_id
_entity_poly.type
_entity_poly.pdbx_seq_one_letter_code
_entity_poly.pdbx_strand_id
1 'polypeptide(L)'
;VNADPEILVCIRNLSSLGLKSANLMSVDYTAGAYADAATFDLVLTFDESISVTSAAWSGNQTITNKAYIILDRLGGTDMAADNTVKCMYLTADSTAAADGDQGGSGTNTLTFRGTLQSADDGYLGFTDGNIYTNGTATIQDEQSDGIAGFRLEQTDDTIVCDANTTSSASGTTNGAVSDSTTVTVDGVSGTIAVNQVVTVSGAGSAPAASITATEDSPTSTGISTDNTLTITAVASQTSFTVSERITVADDINLLFSAGGGDKFV
;
A
#
# COMPACT_ATOMS: atom_id res chain seq x y z
N VAL A 1 25.10 -25.21 47.58
CA VAL A 1 24.33 -24.89 46.37
C VAL A 1 25.34 -24.55 45.29
N ASN A 2 25.39 -25.32 44.21
CA ASN A 2 26.26 -25.05 43.07
C ASN A 2 25.48 -24.11 42.16
N ALA A 3 26.00 -22.92 41.88
CA ALA A 3 25.38 -22.03 40.89
C ALA A 3 25.67 -22.60 39.50
N ASP A 4 24.65 -22.62 38.62
CA ASP A 4 24.87 -22.94 37.22
C ASP A 4 25.69 -21.81 36.55
N PRO A 5 26.58 -22.13 35.60
CA PRO A 5 27.36 -21.10 34.92
C PRO A 5 26.47 -20.19 34.07
N GLU A 6 26.48 -18.89 34.39
CA GLU A 6 25.82 -17.84 33.62
C GLU A 6 26.78 -17.24 32.59
N ILE A 7 26.31 -17.08 31.34
CA ILE A 7 27.07 -16.41 30.28
C ILE A 7 26.46 -15.03 30.03
N LEU A 8 27.26 -13.98 30.24
CA LEU A 8 26.94 -12.61 29.86
C LEU A 8 27.47 -12.36 28.44
N VAL A 9 26.55 -12.22 27.47
CA VAL A 9 26.89 -11.87 26.08
C VAL A 9 26.45 -10.44 25.79
N CYS A 10 27.39 -9.59 25.37
CA CYS A 10 27.07 -8.28 24.82
C CYS A 10 26.80 -8.43 23.32
N ILE A 11 25.53 -8.33 22.91
CA ILE A 11 25.12 -8.35 21.49
C ILE A 11 25.06 -6.90 20.99
N ARG A 12 25.71 -6.62 19.86
CA ARG A 12 25.49 -5.39 19.08
C ARG A 12 24.46 -5.68 18.00
N ASN A 13 23.65 -4.68 17.63
CA ASN A 13 22.58 -4.78 16.63
C ASN A 13 21.49 -5.81 16.96
N LEU A 14 20.99 -5.83 18.20
CA LEU A 14 19.82 -6.64 18.56
C LEU A 14 18.58 -6.28 17.72
N SER A 15 18.49 -5.02 17.27
CA SER A 15 17.47 -4.55 16.32
C SER A 15 17.52 -5.25 14.96
N SER A 16 18.68 -5.79 14.53
CA SER A 16 18.76 -6.54 13.26
C SER A 16 18.31 -8.00 13.39
N LEU A 17 17.84 -8.44 14.56
CA LEU A 17 17.28 -9.79 14.74
C LEU A 17 15.87 -9.95 14.13
N GLY A 18 15.29 -8.91 13.55
CA GLY A 18 14.15 -9.04 12.64
C GLY A 18 12.94 -9.69 13.30
N LEU A 19 12.44 -9.12 14.39
CA LEU A 19 10.99 -9.14 14.58
C LEU A 19 10.47 -8.35 13.38
N LYS A 20 9.84 -9.02 12.42
CA LYS A 20 9.65 -8.57 11.03
C LYS A 20 8.70 -7.36 10.84
N SER A 21 8.57 -6.53 11.87
CA SER A 21 7.75 -5.35 11.95
C SER A 21 8.28 -4.47 13.08
N ALA A 22 8.44 -3.19 12.82
CA ALA A 22 8.73 -2.19 13.84
C ALA A 22 7.90 -2.35 15.12
N ASN A 23 8.56 -2.29 16.27
CA ASN A 23 7.94 -2.41 17.58
C ASN A 23 7.63 -1.03 18.16
N LEU A 24 6.42 -0.84 18.66
CA LEU A 24 6.05 0.33 19.44
C LEU A 24 6.73 0.27 20.82
N MET A 25 7.59 1.24 21.11
CA MET A 25 8.32 1.34 22.38
C MET A 25 7.56 2.15 23.43
N SER A 26 6.88 3.22 23.02
CA SER A 26 6.17 4.12 23.92
C SER A 26 5.07 4.91 23.22
N VAL A 27 4.11 5.38 24.02
CA VAL A 27 3.12 6.36 23.64
C VAL A 27 3.12 7.46 24.69
N ASP A 28 3.61 8.63 24.30
CA ASP A 28 3.71 9.81 25.16
C ASP A 28 2.58 10.80 24.86
N TYR A 29 2.19 11.56 25.87
CA TYR A 29 1.19 12.62 25.76
C TYR A 29 1.44 13.68 26.84
N THR A 30 0.95 14.89 26.61
CA THR A 30 0.96 15.93 27.65
C THR A 30 -0.21 15.72 28.60
N ALA A 31 0.06 15.48 29.88
CA ALA A 31 -0.99 15.34 30.87
C ALA A 31 -1.63 16.69 31.21
N GLY A 32 -2.97 16.75 31.22
CA GLY A 32 -3.70 17.96 31.59
C GLY A 32 -5.19 17.85 31.30
N ALA A 33 -5.95 18.81 31.85
CA ALA A 33 -7.31 19.06 31.42
C ALA A 33 -7.29 19.94 30.17
N TYR A 34 -8.04 19.55 29.16
CA TYR A 34 -8.13 20.25 27.89
C TYR A 34 -9.54 20.82 27.73
N ALA A 35 -9.62 22.08 27.31
CA ALA A 35 -10.90 22.71 27.00
C ALA A 35 -11.49 22.17 25.69
N ASP A 36 -12.77 22.43 25.48
CA ASP A 36 -13.43 22.23 24.19
C ASP A 36 -12.64 22.89 23.04
N ALA A 37 -12.64 22.23 21.87
CA ALA A 37 -11.89 22.64 20.68
C ALA A 37 -10.36 22.67 20.84
N ALA A 38 -9.81 22.33 22.02
CA ALA A 38 -8.36 22.22 22.19
C ALA A 38 -7.79 21.05 21.40
N THR A 39 -6.56 21.21 20.96
CA THR A 39 -5.77 20.14 20.36
C THR A 39 -4.88 19.48 21.39
N PHE A 40 -4.63 18.20 21.20
CA PHE A 40 -3.68 17.42 21.98
C PHE A 40 -2.97 16.44 21.07
N ASP A 41 -1.80 15.99 21.49
CA ASP A 41 -0.92 15.14 20.69
C ASP A 41 -0.64 13.82 21.42
N LEU A 42 -0.63 12.74 20.64
CA LEU A 42 -0.07 11.45 21.01
C LEU A 42 1.23 11.28 20.23
N VAL A 43 2.32 11.01 20.93
CA VAL A 43 3.65 10.84 20.34
C VAL A 43 4.03 9.37 20.48
N LEU A 44 4.03 8.64 19.37
CA LEU A 44 4.37 7.22 19.33
C LEU A 44 5.84 7.07 18.96
N THR A 45 6.61 6.35 19.75
CA THR A 45 8.02 6.05 19.45
C THR A 45 8.19 4.58 19.11
N PHE A 46 8.76 4.30 17.94
CA PHE A 46 9.11 2.98 17.45
C PHE A 46 10.62 2.73 17.62
N ASP A 47 11.01 1.45 17.58
CA ASP A 47 12.42 1.05 17.63
C ASP A 47 13.17 1.27 16.30
N GLU A 48 12.45 1.55 15.22
CA GLU A 48 12.97 1.95 13.92
C GLU A 48 12.09 3.00 13.24
N SER A 49 12.57 3.54 12.13
CA SER A 49 11.89 4.58 11.37
C SER A 49 10.71 4.01 10.58
N ILE A 50 9.61 4.77 10.58
CA ILE A 50 8.36 4.44 9.90
C ILE A 50 8.09 5.47 8.81
N SER A 51 7.86 4.98 7.61
CA SER A 51 7.36 5.78 6.50
C SER A 51 5.84 5.87 6.52
N VAL A 52 5.30 7.09 6.49
CA VAL A 52 3.86 7.35 6.53
C VAL A 52 3.46 8.25 5.36
N THR A 53 2.57 7.76 4.50
CA THR A 53 1.86 8.59 3.53
C THR A 53 0.49 8.95 4.10
N SER A 54 0.20 10.24 4.23
CA SER A 54 -1.06 10.75 4.78
C SER A 54 -1.31 12.17 4.27
N ALA A 55 -2.57 12.58 4.15
CA ALA A 55 -2.95 13.96 3.88
C ALA A 55 -2.86 14.82 5.15
N ALA A 56 -2.48 16.10 5.00
CA ALA A 56 -2.30 17.05 6.11
C ALA A 56 -3.49 17.13 7.07
N TRP A 57 -3.22 17.21 8.37
CA TRP A 57 -4.22 17.24 9.44
C TRP A 57 -5.30 18.31 9.21
N SER A 58 -6.55 18.04 9.62
CA SER A 58 -7.69 18.94 9.33
C SER A 58 -8.60 19.29 10.51
N GLY A 59 -8.28 18.89 11.75
CA GLY A 59 -8.97 19.32 12.99
C GLY A 59 -10.48 19.06 13.11
N ASN A 60 -11.08 18.40 12.13
CA ASN A 60 -12.53 18.30 11.94
C ASN A 60 -13.02 16.85 11.81
N GLN A 61 -12.29 15.88 12.38
CA GLN A 61 -12.62 14.45 12.35
C GLN A 61 -12.69 13.81 10.94
N THR A 62 -12.27 14.53 9.89
CA THR A 62 -12.22 14.04 8.50
C THR A 62 -10.96 13.20 8.25
N ILE A 63 -11.14 11.94 7.88
CA ILE A 63 -10.05 10.95 7.73
C ILE A 63 -9.72 10.59 6.28
N THR A 64 -10.29 11.28 5.29
CA THR A 64 -10.02 10.98 3.88
C THR A 64 -8.53 11.08 3.57
N ASN A 65 -7.94 9.99 3.09
CA ASN A 65 -6.51 9.87 2.78
C ASN A 65 -5.59 10.07 4.00
N LYS A 66 -6.01 9.68 5.21
CA LYS A 66 -5.23 9.89 6.44
C LYS A 66 -4.90 8.60 7.18
N ALA A 67 -3.73 8.61 7.84
CA ALA A 67 -3.43 7.74 8.96
C ALA A 67 -4.01 8.34 10.27
N TYR A 68 -4.65 7.54 11.13
CA TYR A 68 -5.30 8.04 12.33
C TYR A 68 -5.49 6.97 13.43
N ILE A 69 -5.58 7.42 14.68
CA ILE A 69 -5.95 6.64 15.87
C ILE A 69 -7.34 7.07 16.32
N ILE A 70 -8.13 6.15 16.88
CA ILE A 70 -9.43 6.45 17.47
C ILE A 70 -9.32 6.33 19.00
N LEU A 71 -9.79 7.36 19.70
CA LEU A 71 -9.96 7.37 21.14
C LEU A 71 -11.46 7.46 21.47
N ASP A 72 -11.89 6.75 22.50
CA ASP A 72 -13.20 6.93 23.11
C ASP A 72 -13.17 8.08 24.11
N ARG A 73 -14.20 8.92 24.08
CA ARG A 73 -14.53 9.82 25.20
C ARG A 73 -15.33 9.04 26.21
N LEU A 74 -14.76 8.89 27.40
CA LEU A 74 -15.36 8.18 28.52
C LEU A 74 -15.98 9.18 29.51
N GLY A 75 -17.23 8.95 29.90
CA GLY A 75 -17.92 9.78 30.89
C GLY A 75 -17.17 9.84 32.22
N GLY A 76 -17.06 11.01 32.84
CA GLY A 76 -16.23 11.21 34.04
C GLY A 76 -16.66 10.40 35.27
N THR A 77 -17.91 9.93 35.33
CA THR A 77 -18.43 9.14 36.47
C THR A 77 -18.62 7.66 36.16
N ASP A 78 -19.18 7.33 35.00
CA ASP A 78 -19.54 5.96 34.63
C ASP A 78 -18.47 5.26 33.79
N MET A 79 -17.48 6.00 33.27
CA MET A 79 -16.45 5.54 32.35
C MET A 79 -17.04 4.87 31.10
N ALA A 80 -18.28 5.21 30.73
CA ALA A 80 -18.93 4.71 29.54
C ALA A 80 -18.50 5.53 28.32
N ALA A 81 -18.34 4.88 27.16
CA ALA A 81 -17.98 5.56 25.93
C ALA A 81 -19.18 6.33 25.36
N ASP A 82 -19.06 7.66 25.28
CA ASP A 82 -20.09 8.55 24.77
C ASP A 82 -19.93 8.85 23.27
N ASN A 83 -18.68 9.09 22.85
CA ASN A 83 -18.32 9.37 21.46
C ASN A 83 -16.84 9.05 21.19
N THR A 84 -16.37 9.35 19.97
CA THR A 84 -14.98 9.10 19.56
C THR A 84 -14.28 10.37 19.10
N VAL A 85 -12.98 10.48 19.40
CA VAL A 85 -12.06 11.47 18.84
C VAL A 85 -11.05 10.77 17.93
N LYS A 86 -10.92 11.26 16.70
CA LYS A 86 -9.92 10.80 15.74
C LYS A 86 -8.67 11.67 15.82
N CYS A 87 -7.55 11.05 16.17
CA CYS A 87 -6.24 11.67 16.18
C CYS A 87 -5.55 11.38 14.85
N MET A 88 -5.31 12.39 14.02
CA MET A 88 -4.75 12.19 12.67
C MET A 88 -3.24 12.42 12.70
N TYR A 89 -2.51 11.66 11.88
CA TYR A 89 -1.07 11.83 11.74
C TYR A 89 -0.69 13.25 11.30
N LEU A 90 0.29 13.83 11.99
CA LEU A 90 0.84 15.14 11.69
C LEU A 90 1.92 15.00 10.61
N THR A 91 1.65 15.56 9.44
CA THR A 91 2.61 15.61 8.33
C THR A 91 3.42 16.90 8.38
N ALA A 92 4.56 16.95 7.69
CA ALA A 92 5.36 18.18 7.56
C ALA A 92 4.57 19.37 7.00
N ASP A 93 3.55 19.12 6.16
CA ASP A 93 2.64 20.16 5.62
C ASP A 93 1.50 20.56 6.58
N SER A 94 1.41 19.92 7.75
CA SER A 94 0.39 20.22 8.76
C SER A 94 0.81 21.41 9.63
N THR A 95 -0.14 22.02 10.34
CA THR A 95 0.19 23.00 11.38
C THR A 95 1.01 22.34 12.50
N ALA A 96 2.20 22.86 12.80
CA ALA A 96 3.10 22.33 13.82
C ALA A 96 2.40 22.05 15.16
N ALA A 97 2.90 21.06 15.89
CA ALA A 97 2.54 20.79 17.27
C ALA A 97 2.82 21.95 18.21
N ALA A 98 2.15 21.92 19.36
CA ALA A 98 2.34 22.93 20.39
C ALA A 98 3.79 22.91 20.93
N ASP A 99 4.47 21.77 20.85
CA ASP A 99 5.89 21.61 21.16
C ASP A 99 6.83 21.95 19.98
N GLY A 100 6.29 22.30 18.81
CA GLY A 100 7.02 22.66 17.61
C GLY A 100 7.38 21.50 16.68
N ASP A 101 7.05 20.26 17.03
CA ASP A 101 7.23 19.11 16.14
C ASP A 101 6.28 19.19 14.92
N GLN A 102 6.80 18.93 13.73
CA GLN A 102 6.01 18.94 12.49
C GLN A 102 5.70 17.53 11.99
N GLY A 103 6.21 16.48 12.65
CA GLY A 103 6.10 15.12 12.13
C GLY A 103 6.76 14.96 10.76
N GLY A 104 6.89 13.73 10.27
CA GLY A 104 7.56 13.49 8.99
C GLY A 104 7.61 12.00 8.66
N SER A 105 7.50 11.64 7.39
CA SER A 105 7.75 10.26 7.00
C SER A 105 9.22 9.91 7.23
N GLY A 106 9.50 8.68 7.64
CA GLY A 106 10.87 8.17 7.82
C GLY A 106 11.53 8.60 9.13
N THR A 107 10.73 8.79 10.18
CA THR A 107 11.20 8.95 11.55
C THR A 107 10.64 7.84 12.43
N ASN A 108 11.34 7.55 13.53
CA ASN A 108 10.89 6.61 14.55
C ASN A 108 9.90 7.23 15.55
N THR A 109 9.59 8.52 15.41
CA THR A 109 8.59 9.22 16.22
C THR A 109 7.43 9.70 15.35
N LEU A 110 6.21 9.27 15.66
CA LEU A 110 5.00 9.61 14.91
C LEU A 110 4.04 10.38 15.81
N THR A 111 3.70 11.59 15.41
CA THR A 111 2.80 12.46 16.17
C THR A 111 1.39 12.39 15.58
N PHE A 112 0.40 12.03 16.40
CA PHE A 112 -1.02 12.00 16.05
C PHE A 112 -1.78 13.06 16.84
N ARG A 113 -2.41 14.01 16.14
CA ARG A 113 -3.14 15.11 16.76
C ARG A 113 -4.64 14.91 16.75
N GLY A 114 -5.26 15.00 17.92
CA GLY A 114 -6.70 15.11 18.10
C GLY A 114 -7.17 16.55 18.29
N THR A 115 -8.46 16.78 18.04
CA THR A 115 -9.19 18.00 18.45
C THR A 115 -10.38 17.57 19.27
N LEU A 116 -10.53 18.16 20.46
CA LEU A 116 -11.69 17.90 21.30
C LEU A 116 -12.96 18.51 20.72
N GLN A 117 -14.02 17.72 20.67
CA GLN A 117 -15.37 18.18 20.40
C GLN A 117 -16.02 18.63 21.71
N SER A 118 -16.95 19.58 21.65
CA SER A 118 -17.72 19.97 22.84
C SER A 118 -18.52 18.80 23.39
N ALA A 119 -18.30 18.49 24.67
CA ALA A 119 -18.94 17.40 25.40
C ALA A 119 -18.82 17.65 26.91
N ASP A 120 -19.55 16.87 27.71
CA ASP A 120 -19.38 16.87 29.16
C ASP A 120 -17.96 16.40 29.57
N ASP A 121 -17.59 16.72 30.81
CA ASP A 121 -16.29 16.36 31.39
C ASP A 121 -16.09 14.84 31.40
N GLY A 122 -14.88 14.42 31.02
CA GLY A 122 -14.56 13.00 30.87
C GLY A 122 -13.09 12.74 30.58
N TYR A 123 -12.81 11.51 30.20
CA TYR A 123 -11.47 11.00 29.90
C TYR A 123 -11.35 10.57 28.45
N LEU A 124 -10.12 10.46 27.95
CA LEU A 124 -9.82 9.83 26.67
C LEU A 124 -9.18 8.47 26.90
N GLY A 125 -9.70 7.44 26.22
CA GLY A 125 -9.13 6.09 26.24
C GLY A 125 -8.93 5.57 24.82
N PHE A 126 -7.97 4.67 24.60
CA PHE A 126 -7.85 3.99 23.31
C PHE A 126 -9.07 3.10 23.06
N THR A 127 -9.69 3.23 21.89
CA THR A 127 -10.81 2.37 21.49
C THR A 127 -10.35 0.92 21.33
N ASP A 128 -9.21 0.69 20.68
CA ASP A 128 -8.70 -0.67 20.39
C ASP A 128 -7.17 -0.77 20.21
N GLY A 129 -6.44 0.35 20.31
CA GLY A 129 -4.99 0.38 20.17
C GLY A 129 -4.47 0.30 18.73
N ASN A 130 -5.35 0.44 17.72
CA ASN A 130 -4.94 0.38 16.31
C ASN A 130 -4.57 1.76 15.73
N ILE A 131 -3.68 1.74 14.74
CA ILE A 131 -3.51 2.85 13.79
C ILE A 131 -4.20 2.47 12.49
N TYR A 132 -5.13 3.29 12.06
CA TYR A 132 -5.92 3.12 10.86
C TYR A 132 -5.34 3.92 9.71
N THR A 133 -5.50 3.41 8.49
CA THR A 133 -5.35 4.18 7.25
C THR A 133 -6.70 4.24 6.53
N ASN A 134 -6.91 5.30 5.75
CA ASN A 134 -8.08 5.43 4.90
C ASN A 134 -7.70 6.04 3.57
N GLY A 135 -8.32 5.58 2.47
CA GLY A 135 -8.01 6.03 1.12
C GLY A 135 -6.57 5.74 0.73
N THR A 136 -5.83 6.76 0.28
CA THR A 136 -4.45 6.62 -0.20
C THR A 136 -3.38 6.62 0.90
N ALA A 137 -3.77 6.61 2.19
CA ALA A 137 -2.80 6.62 3.28
C ALA A 137 -2.13 5.26 3.48
N THR A 138 -0.83 5.26 3.78
CA THR A 138 -0.04 4.05 4.02
C THR A 138 0.89 4.25 5.22
N ILE A 139 1.21 3.17 5.92
CA ILE A 139 2.19 3.11 7.01
C ILE A 139 3.08 1.92 6.68
N GLN A 140 4.39 2.16 6.63
CA GLN A 140 5.39 1.18 6.19
C GLN A 140 6.58 1.28 7.12
N ASP A 141 7.00 0.15 7.65
CA ASP A 141 8.32 0.01 8.25
C ASP A 141 9.38 0.10 7.14
N GLU A 142 10.46 0.84 7.37
CA GLU A 142 11.53 1.05 6.38
C GLU A 142 12.29 -0.22 6.00
N GLN A 143 12.23 -1.27 6.81
CA GLN A 143 12.83 -2.58 6.52
C GLN A 143 11.79 -3.61 6.03
N SER A 144 10.52 -3.22 5.94
CA SER A 144 9.44 -4.14 5.55
C SER A 144 9.27 -4.20 4.04
N ASP A 145 9.57 -5.36 3.45
CA ASP A 145 9.18 -5.76 2.08
C ASP A 145 7.65 -6.04 1.94
N GLY A 146 6.84 -5.39 2.77
CA GLY A 146 5.48 -5.84 3.09
C GLY A 146 4.42 -5.41 2.08
N ILE A 147 3.98 -6.35 1.25
CA ILE A 147 2.63 -6.33 0.64
C ILE A 147 1.68 -7.04 1.62
N ALA A 148 0.91 -6.26 2.39
CA ALA A 148 -0.07 -6.80 3.32
C ALA A 148 -1.45 -6.97 2.66
N GLY A 149 -1.92 -8.23 2.57
CA GLY A 149 -3.33 -8.55 2.33
C GLY A 149 -3.68 -9.00 0.91
N PHE A 150 -3.28 -10.23 0.54
CA PHE A 150 -3.89 -10.91 -0.60
C PHE A 150 -4.69 -12.14 -0.14
N ARG A 151 -6.03 -12.08 -0.27
CA ARG A 151 -6.89 -13.28 -0.20
C ARG A 151 -7.42 -13.55 -1.59
N LEU A 152 -6.85 -14.55 -2.25
CA LEU A 152 -7.33 -15.05 -3.53
C LEU A 152 -8.27 -16.23 -3.24
N GLU A 153 -9.57 -15.98 -3.29
CA GLU A 153 -10.62 -16.96 -2.96
C GLU A 153 -11.06 -17.81 -4.17
N GLN A 154 -10.39 -17.70 -5.34
CA GLN A 154 -10.65 -18.54 -6.52
C GLN A 154 -9.37 -18.85 -7.33
N THR A 155 -9.44 -19.94 -8.11
CA THR A 155 -8.40 -20.56 -8.93
C THR A 155 -7.89 -19.65 -10.05
N ASP A 156 -6.56 -19.52 -10.14
CA ASP A 156 -5.77 -19.09 -11.32
C ASP A 156 -5.62 -17.57 -11.64
N ASP A 157 -5.71 -16.67 -10.67
CA ASP A 157 -5.31 -15.26 -10.87
C ASP A 157 -3.84 -15.00 -10.51
N THR A 158 -3.09 -14.39 -11.43
CA THR A 158 -1.73 -13.86 -11.18
C THR A 158 -1.83 -12.51 -10.48
N ILE A 159 -1.16 -12.39 -9.33
CA ILE A 159 -1.04 -11.13 -8.62
C ILE A 159 0.18 -10.40 -9.16
N VAL A 160 -0.04 -9.36 -9.98
CA VAL A 160 1.03 -8.43 -10.34
C VAL A 160 1.15 -7.41 -9.23
N CYS A 161 2.07 -7.70 -8.31
CA CYS A 161 2.45 -6.84 -7.20
C CYS A 161 3.49 -5.80 -7.65
N ASP A 162 3.10 -4.90 -8.55
CA ASP A 162 3.95 -3.77 -8.93
C ASP A 162 3.16 -2.48 -8.72
N ALA A 163 3.40 -1.86 -7.56
CA ALA A 163 2.65 -0.74 -7.01
C ALA A 163 2.86 0.60 -7.76
N ASN A 164 3.59 0.60 -8.89
CA ASN A 164 3.76 1.78 -9.71
C ASN A 164 2.75 1.78 -10.88
N THR A 165 1.89 2.80 -10.95
CA THR A 165 0.90 2.98 -12.02
C THR A 165 1.51 3.15 -13.43
N THR A 166 2.83 3.33 -13.50
CA THR A 166 3.60 3.34 -14.77
C THR A 166 4.27 2.00 -15.08
N SER A 167 4.36 1.09 -14.11
CA SER A 167 4.95 -0.23 -14.29
C SER A 167 3.92 -1.32 -14.54
N SER A 168 2.64 -1.10 -14.22
CA SER A 168 1.55 -2.06 -14.51
C SER A 168 0.36 -1.40 -15.20
N ALA A 169 -0.16 -2.07 -16.23
CA ALA A 169 -1.41 -1.74 -16.90
C ALA A 169 -2.16 -3.01 -17.33
N SER A 170 -3.43 -2.88 -17.68
CA SER A 170 -4.20 -3.94 -18.32
C SER A 170 -5.24 -3.38 -19.27
N GLY A 171 -5.70 -4.19 -20.20
CA GLY A 171 -6.79 -3.87 -21.11
C GLY A 171 -7.32 -5.13 -21.78
N THR A 172 -8.50 -5.03 -22.38
CA THR A 172 -9.12 -6.13 -23.12
C THR A 172 -8.97 -5.87 -24.61
N THR A 173 -8.54 -6.85 -25.41
CA THR A 173 -8.46 -6.69 -26.88
C THR A 173 -9.79 -6.19 -27.42
N ASN A 174 -9.75 -5.10 -28.21
CA ASN A 174 -10.91 -4.50 -28.87
C ASN A 174 -10.86 -4.87 -30.36
N GLY A 175 -11.29 -6.09 -30.65
CA GLY A 175 -11.20 -6.76 -31.94
C GLY A 175 -10.08 -7.81 -31.99
N ALA A 176 -10.33 -8.87 -32.76
CA ALA A 176 -9.32 -9.89 -33.03
C ALA A 176 -8.14 -9.32 -33.81
N VAL A 177 -6.94 -9.67 -33.38
CA VAL A 177 -5.67 -9.38 -34.08
C VAL A 177 -5.28 -10.61 -34.88
N SER A 178 -4.94 -10.43 -36.15
CA SER A 178 -4.54 -11.53 -37.04
C SER A 178 -3.21 -11.19 -37.71
N ASP A 179 -2.17 -11.90 -37.32
CA ASP A 179 -0.81 -11.79 -37.88
C ASP A 179 -0.31 -10.32 -37.99
N SER A 180 -0.47 -9.56 -36.90
CA SER A 180 -0.20 -8.12 -36.83
C SER A 180 0.57 -7.77 -35.57
N THR A 181 1.36 -6.69 -35.63
CA THR A 181 2.04 -6.12 -34.46
C THR A 181 1.20 -5.04 -33.77
N THR A 182 0.14 -4.54 -34.40
CA THR A 182 -0.73 -3.53 -33.80
C THR A 182 -1.85 -4.18 -33.02
N VAL A 183 -2.01 -3.79 -31.77
CA VAL A 183 -3.06 -4.24 -30.85
C VAL A 183 -3.89 -3.03 -30.43
N THR A 184 -5.20 -3.20 -30.42
CA THR A 184 -6.15 -2.23 -29.87
C THR A 184 -6.82 -2.83 -28.63
N VAL A 185 -7.04 -2.01 -27.61
CA VAL A 185 -7.63 -2.45 -26.34
C VAL A 185 -8.64 -1.45 -25.81
N ASP A 186 -9.62 -1.95 -25.07
CA ASP A 186 -10.59 -1.20 -24.29
C ASP A 186 -10.38 -1.45 -22.78
N GLY A 187 -11.10 -0.69 -21.94
CA GLY A 187 -11.13 -0.93 -20.48
C GLY A 187 -9.78 -0.68 -19.79
N VAL A 188 -8.93 0.18 -20.35
CA VAL A 188 -7.55 0.37 -19.91
C VAL A 188 -7.48 0.85 -18.47
N SER A 189 -6.71 0.12 -17.65
CA SER A 189 -6.26 0.56 -16.33
C SER A 189 -4.75 0.73 -16.31
N GLY A 190 -4.26 1.70 -15.54
CA GLY A 190 -2.83 2.04 -15.52
C GLY A 190 -2.38 2.78 -16.79
N THR A 191 -1.05 2.89 -16.96
CA THR A 191 -0.45 3.52 -18.15
C THR A 191 0.25 2.45 -19.00
N ILE A 192 -0.18 2.31 -20.26
CA ILE A 192 0.53 1.50 -21.26
C ILE A 192 1.76 2.27 -21.73
N ALA A 193 2.92 1.61 -21.68
CA ALA A 193 4.23 2.18 -21.97
C ALA A 193 5.10 1.20 -22.78
N VAL A 194 6.11 1.76 -23.47
CA VAL A 194 7.13 0.95 -24.16
C VAL A 194 7.93 0.11 -23.17
N ASN A 195 8.45 -1.03 -23.64
CA ASN A 195 9.18 -2.05 -22.88
C ASN A 195 8.36 -2.81 -21.82
N GLN A 196 7.06 -2.58 -21.72
CA GLN A 196 6.19 -3.46 -20.95
C GLN A 196 6.09 -4.82 -21.62
N VAL A 197 6.21 -5.88 -20.82
CA VAL A 197 5.91 -7.26 -21.20
C VAL A 197 4.40 -7.43 -21.31
N VAL A 198 3.95 -8.15 -22.34
CA VAL A 198 2.54 -8.46 -22.59
C VAL A 198 2.28 -9.92 -22.24
N THR A 199 1.30 -10.17 -21.38
CA THR A 199 0.82 -11.52 -21.04
C THR A 199 -0.71 -11.57 -21.07
N VAL A 200 -1.29 -12.76 -21.11
CA VAL A 200 -2.74 -12.96 -21.00
C VAL A 200 -3.12 -13.20 -19.54
N SER A 201 -4.18 -12.55 -19.05
CA SER A 201 -4.68 -12.86 -17.70
C SER A 201 -5.29 -14.25 -17.70
N GLY A 202 -4.87 -15.12 -16.78
CA GLY A 202 -5.44 -16.46 -16.60
C GLY A 202 -6.90 -16.50 -16.13
N ALA A 203 -7.47 -15.35 -15.74
CA ALA A 203 -8.81 -15.20 -15.20
C ALA A 203 -9.91 -15.53 -16.22
N GLY A 204 -10.88 -16.39 -15.84
CA GLY A 204 -12.18 -16.49 -16.53
C GLY A 204 -12.45 -17.74 -17.38
N SER A 205 -11.60 -18.76 -17.35
CA SER A 205 -11.61 -19.95 -18.22
C SER A 205 -11.11 -19.67 -19.64
N ALA A 206 -10.33 -20.64 -20.14
CA ALA A 206 -9.77 -20.80 -21.48
C ALA A 206 -9.95 -19.65 -22.51
N PRO A 207 -8.84 -19.13 -23.07
CA PRO A 207 -7.46 -19.58 -22.90
C PRO A 207 -6.60 -18.65 -22.01
N ALA A 208 -6.02 -19.21 -20.94
CA ALA A 208 -4.84 -18.65 -20.26
C ALA A 208 -3.61 -18.50 -21.20
N ALA A 209 -3.73 -19.00 -22.43
CA ALA A 209 -2.75 -18.86 -23.49
C ALA A 209 -3.47 -18.60 -24.84
N SER A 210 -3.66 -17.32 -25.17
CA SER A 210 -4.52 -16.85 -26.28
C SER A 210 -3.78 -16.14 -27.41
N ILE A 211 -2.47 -15.94 -27.25
CA ILE A 211 -1.62 -15.29 -28.23
C ILE A 211 -0.81 -16.39 -28.93
N THR A 212 -0.82 -16.41 -30.26
CA THR A 212 0.20 -17.10 -31.06
C THR A 212 1.05 -16.09 -31.80
N ALA A 213 2.31 -16.40 -32.05
CA ALA A 213 3.20 -15.58 -32.85
C ALA A 213 3.62 -16.33 -34.12
N THR A 214 3.67 -15.61 -35.23
CA THR A 214 4.07 -16.19 -36.51
C THR A 214 5.55 -16.61 -36.49
N GLU A 215 6.37 -15.88 -35.72
CA GLU A 215 7.80 -16.08 -35.60
C GLU A 215 8.19 -17.28 -34.68
N ASP A 216 7.35 -17.64 -33.70
CA ASP A 216 7.62 -18.64 -32.65
C ASP A 216 6.85 -19.97 -32.78
N SER A 217 6.38 -20.25 -34.00
CA SER A 217 5.41 -21.29 -34.39
C SER A 217 3.95 -20.82 -34.26
N PRO A 218 3.21 -20.73 -35.38
CA PRO A 218 1.88 -20.10 -35.43
C PRO A 218 0.78 -20.86 -34.68
N THR A 219 1.10 -22.06 -34.15
CA THR A 219 0.20 -22.89 -33.34
C THR A 219 0.60 -22.95 -31.87
N SER A 220 1.72 -22.31 -31.49
CA SER A 220 2.21 -22.26 -30.11
C SER A 220 1.63 -21.06 -29.39
N THR A 221 1.11 -21.27 -28.17
CA THR A 221 0.58 -20.19 -27.34
C THR A 221 1.49 -19.80 -26.17
N GLY A 222 2.72 -20.35 -26.13
CA GLY A 222 3.69 -20.11 -25.05
C GLY A 222 4.00 -18.63 -24.80
N ILE A 223 4.02 -17.84 -25.88
CA ILE A 223 4.22 -16.39 -25.87
C ILE A 223 3.20 -15.62 -24.99
N SER A 224 2.05 -16.23 -24.69
CA SER A 224 1.06 -15.65 -23.78
C SER A 224 1.56 -15.50 -22.34
N THR A 225 2.65 -16.19 -21.97
CA THR A 225 3.09 -16.37 -20.57
C THR A 225 4.60 -16.42 -20.36
N ASP A 226 5.41 -16.51 -21.41
CA ASP A 226 6.87 -16.68 -21.31
C ASP A 226 7.66 -15.35 -21.19
N ASN A 227 6.93 -14.23 -21.17
CA ASN A 227 7.44 -12.87 -21.02
C ASN A 227 8.33 -12.36 -22.16
N THR A 228 8.24 -12.94 -23.35
CA THR A 228 9.04 -12.51 -24.52
C THR A 228 8.38 -11.39 -25.33
N LEU A 229 7.04 -11.33 -25.35
CA LEU A 229 6.29 -10.30 -26.07
C LEU A 229 6.37 -8.96 -25.35
N THR A 230 6.85 -7.92 -26.04
CA THR A 230 7.03 -6.58 -25.46
C THR A 230 6.40 -5.48 -26.30
N ILE A 231 5.98 -4.39 -25.65
CA ILE A 231 5.48 -3.19 -26.33
C ILE A 231 6.66 -2.38 -26.87
N THR A 232 6.69 -2.14 -28.18
CA THR A 232 7.76 -1.40 -28.85
C THR A 232 7.39 0.05 -29.15
N ALA A 233 6.09 0.36 -29.25
CA ALA A 233 5.58 1.72 -29.44
C ALA A 233 4.16 1.86 -28.89
N VAL A 234 3.80 3.04 -28.40
CA VAL A 234 2.44 3.37 -27.94
C VAL A 234 1.90 4.50 -28.79
N ALA A 235 0.89 4.21 -29.63
CA ALA A 235 0.24 5.22 -30.47
C ALA A 235 -0.81 6.01 -29.66
N SER A 236 -1.54 5.30 -28.79
CA SER A 236 -2.45 5.84 -27.77
C SER A 236 -2.55 4.85 -26.61
N GLN A 237 -3.21 5.23 -25.52
CA GLN A 237 -3.48 4.30 -24.42
C GLN A 237 -4.40 3.14 -24.80
N THR A 238 -5.03 3.18 -25.98
CA THR A 238 -5.89 2.11 -26.52
C THR A 238 -5.31 1.47 -27.78
N SER A 239 -4.09 1.83 -28.18
CA SER A 239 -3.45 1.31 -29.39
C SER A 239 -1.93 1.34 -29.29
N PHE A 240 -1.30 0.19 -29.47
CA PHE A 240 0.15 0.03 -29.34
C PHE A 240 0.69 -1.02 -30.30
N THR A 241 2.02 -1.07 -30.42
CA THR A 241 2.76 -2.01 -31.26
C THR A 241 3.56 -2.96 -30.38
N VAL A 242 3.52 -4.26 -30.66
CA VAL A 242 4.29 -5.31 -29.99
C VAL A 242 5.52 -5.74 -30.80
N SER A 243 6.42 -6.51 -30.19
CA SER A 243 7.69 -6.95 -30.76
C SER A 243 7.56 -7.98 -31.89
N GLU A 244 6.45 -8.70 -31.95
CA GLU A 244 6.22 -9.82 -32.88
C GLU A 244 4.84 -9.75 -33.50
N ARG A 245 4.63 -10.42 -34.65
CA ARG A 245 3.30 -10.46 -35.26
C ARG A 245 2.49 -11.55 -34.59
N ILE A 246 1.41 -11.12 -33.94
CA ILE A 246 0.60 -12.01 -33.15
C ILE A 246 -0.77 -12.24 -33.76
N THR A 247 -1.37 -13.36 -33.37
CA THR A 247 -2.79 -13.63 -33.53
C THR A 247 -3.39 -13.80 -32.15
N VAL A 248 -4.46 -13.04 -31.86
CA VAL A 248 -5.21 -13.11 -30.60
C VAL A 248 -6.67 -12.78 -30.87
N ALA A 249 -7.58 -13.45 -30.17
CA ALA A 249 -9.01 -13.22 -30.33
C ALA A 249 -9.45 -11.85 -29.79
N ASP A 250 -10.69 -11.49 -30.09
CA ASP A 250 -11.39 -10.41 -29.41
C ASP A 250 -11.70 -10.79 -27.95
N ASP A 251 -11.96 -9.79 -27.10
CA ASP A 251 -12.33 -9.98 -25.70
C ASP A 251 -11.29 -10.75 -24.84
N ILE A 252 -10.00 -10.62 -25.18
CA ILE A 252 -8.90 -11.22 -24.42
C ILE A 252 -8.29 -10.19 -23.49
N ASN A 253 -8.26 -10.51 -22.21
CA ASN A 253 -7.65 -9.67 -21.18
C ASN A 253 -6.12 -9.79 -21.23
N LEU A 254 -5.46 -8.66 -21.45
CA LEU A 254 -4.01 -8.52 -21.50
C LEU A 254 -3.50 -7.79 -20.26
N LEU A 255 -2.38 -8.26 -19.74
CA LEU A 255 -1.61 -7.64 -18.67
C LEU A 255 -0.32 -7.08 -19.26
N PHE A 256 0.03 -5.86 -18.83
CA PHE A 256 1.22 -5.14 -19.24
C PHE A 256 2.08 -4.84 -18.01
N SER A 257 3.30 -5.35 -17.96
CA SER A 257 4.18 -5.20 -16.79
C SER A 257 5.60 -4.80 -17.17
N ALA A 258 6.18 -3.83 -16.49
CA ALA A 258 7.61 -3.54 -16.58
C ALA A 258 8.39 -4.68 -15.91
N GLY A 259 9.37 -5.26 -16.61
CA GLY A 259 10.19 -6.34 -16.04
C GLY A 259 9.43 -7.64 -15.74
N GLY A 260 8.30 -7.90 -16.41
CA GLY A 260 7.55 -9.15 -16.26
C GLY A 260 8.46 -10.37 -16.39
N GLY A 261 8.57 -11.18 -15.34
CA GLY A 261 9.42 -12.37 -15.32
C GLY A 261 10.82 -12.20 -14.70
N ASP A 262 11.23 -10.98 -14.35
CA ASP A 262 12.38 -10.84 -13.46
C ASP A 262 12.00 -11.43 -12.10
N LYS A 263 12.74 -12.45 -11.68
CA LYS A 263 12.60 -12.99 -10.34
C LYS A 263 12.83 -11.82 -9.40
N PHE A 264 11.92 -11.60 -8.45
CA PHE A 264 12.19 -10.77 -7.28
C PHE A 264 13.64 -11.02 -6.84
N VAL A 265 14.51 -10.03 -7.07
CA VAL A 265 15.90 -10.04 -6.60
C VAL A 265 15.95 -9.55 -5.18
#